data_AF-A0A8B6E7K5-F1
#
_entry.id   AF-A0A8B6E7K5-F1
#
_cell.length_a   1.000
_cell.length_b   1.000
_cell.length_c   1.000
_cell.angle_alpha   90.00
_cell.angle_beta   90.00
_cell.angle_gamma   90.00
#
_symmetry.space_group_name_H-M   'P 1'
#
loop_
_entity.id
_entity.type
_entity.pdbx_description
1 polymer ?
#
loop_
_entity_poly.entity_id
_entity_poly.type
_entity_poly.pdbx_seq_one_letter_code
_entity_poly.pdbx_strand_id
1 'polypeptide(L)'
;MRLKFLFYGNENVINNHPFTMKSGYTPNLANTAIENYIFATKIELGRIHLHKFKDNLTKSERMALQSLKQNKEIVIKKADKNSSTVILDKKNYIEQALSQLNDGIHYEQIAISHCTEIYNLIESKVKILHEQSHIDDISLRYLLDTKVEKIQVGRLYLLPKIHKIDLNIRNEIRSNKELLQRVQIPGRPTISLCNSPIERIGQFIDYFLQPIVRQLWTFTQDTTFLINKIERIEAPDNVMLATFDISSMYTNPSHEEIIQAVYNAWPKLIAYNYAIPLPPRNEFLELL
;
A
#
# COMPACT_ATOMS: atom_id res chain seq x y z
N MET A 1 9.82 -6.21 -24.79
CA MET A 1 9.69 -7.16 -25.91
C MET A 1 10.65 -8.34 -25.78
N ARG A 2 11.96 -8.10 -25.64
CA ARG A 2 12.97 -9.18 -25.53
C ARG A 2 12.67 -10.23 -24.46
N LEU A 3 12.39 -9.81 -23.22
CA LEU A 3 12.01 -10.73 -22.13
C LEU A 3 10.76 -11.57 -22.47
N LYS A 4 9.68 -10.92 -22.92
CA LYS A 4 8.43 -11.63 -23.29
C LYS A 4 8.64 -12.67 -24.37
N PHE A 5 9.53 -12.43 -25.34
CA PHE A 5 9.85 -13.41 -26.38
C PHE A 5 10.72 -14.56 -25.88
N LEU A 6 11.79 -14.26 -25.14
CA LEU A 6 12.68 -15.28 -24.59
C LEU A 6 11.96 -16.28 -23.69
N PHE A 7 10.89 -15.85 -23.03
CA PHE A 7 10.06 -16.69 -22.17
C PHE A 7 8.71 -17.07 -22.79
N TYR A 8 8.48 -16.75 -24.07
CA TYR A 8 7.24 -17.13 -24.78
C TYR A 8 7.15 -18.65 -24.91
N GLY A 9 6.03 -19.24 -24.49
CA GLY A 9 5.85 -20.70 -24.46
C GLY A 9 6.49 -21.41 -23.25
N ASN A 10 7.30 -20.71 -22.46
CA ASN A 10 7.83 -21.17 -21.16
C ASN A 10 7.03 -20.59 -19.98
N GLU A 11 5.81 -20.08 -20.21
CA GLU A 11 4.98 -19.48 -19.15
C GLU A 11 4.67 -20.48 -18.02
N ASN A 12 4.65 -21.78 -18.33
CA ASN A 12 4.49 -22.87 -17.35
C ASN A 12 5.81 -23.36 -16.72
N VAL A 13 6.97 -22.89 -17.21
CA VAL A 13 8.32 -23.27 -16.74
C VAL A 13 8.92 -22.16 -15.86
N ILE A 14 8.35 -20.96 -15.88
CA ILE A 14 8.68 -19.92 -14.90
C ILE A 14 8.17 -20.43 -13.55
N ASN A 15 9.08 -20.63 -12.61
CA ASN A 15 8.74 -20.87 -11.21
C ASN A 15 7.78 -19.76 -10.78
N ASN A 16 6.48 -20.06 -10.68
CA ASN A 16 5.41 -19.14 -10.28
C ASN A 16 5.46 -18.86 -8.77
N HIS A 17 6.68 -18.75 -8.25
CA HIS A 17 6.91 -18.44 -6.86
C HIS A 17 6.34 -17.03 -6.58
N PRO A 18 5.45 -16.87 -5.60
CA PRO A 18 4.74 -15.61 -5.36
C PRO A 18 5.69 -14.50 -4.90
N PHE A 19 6.83 -14.88 -4.33
CA PHE A 19 7.83 -13.95 -3.85
C PHE A 19 9.02 -13.91 -4.80
N THR A 20 9.10 -12.86 -5.62
CA THR A 20 10.21 -12.66 -6.56
C THR A 20 10.99 -11.41 -6.20
N MET A 21 12.33 -11.51 -6.22
CA MET A 21 13.18 -10.32 -6.19
C MET A 21 13.10 -9.59 -7.54
N LYS A 22 13.22 -8.26 -7.52
CA LYS A 22 13.28 -7.47 -8.77
C LYS A 22 14.54 -7.86 -9.53
N SER A 23 14.37 -8.47 -10.70
CA SER A 23 15.49 -8.76 -11.59
C SER A 23 15.92 -7.50 -12.34
N GLY A 24 17.22 -7.19 -12.31
CA GLY A 24 17.83 -6.20 -13.19
C GLY A 24 18.21 -6.77 -14.57
N TYR A 25 17.98 -8.06 -14.80
CA TYR A 25 18.38 -8.73 -16.03
C TYR A 25 17.60 -8.20 -17.23
N THR A 26 18.34 -7.74 -18.23
CA THR A 26 17.79 -7.33 -19.51
C THR A 26 18.54 -8.10 -20.61
N PRO A 27 17.86 -8.92 -21.43
CA PRO A 27 18.53 -9.68 -22.47
C PRO A 27 19.17 -8.75 -23.52
N ASN A 28 20.39 -9.09 -23.91
CA ASN A 28 21.13 -8.33 -24.92
C ASN A 28 20.47 -8.43 -26.31
N LEU A 29 19.99 -9.63 -26.69
CA LEU A 29 19.37 -9.93 -27.98
C LEU A 29 18.18 -10.89 -27.82
N ALA A 30 17.18 -10.74 -28.69
CA ALA A 30 16.13 -11.72 -28.97
C ALA A 30 16.35 -12.34 -30.37
N ASN A 31 15.31 -12.84 -31.04
CA ASN A 31 15.43 -13.29 -32.43
C ASN A 31 15.55 -12.12 -33.42
N THR A 32 16.00 -12.43 -34.63
CA THR A 32 16.20 -11.45 -35.71
C THR A 32 14.94 -10.63 -36.01
N ALA A 33 13.76 -11.25 -35.99
CA ALA A 33 12.50 -10.54 -36.26
C ALA A 33 12.21 -9.45 -35.21
N ILE A 34 12.41 -9.73 -33.93
CA ILE A 34 12.20 -8.77 -32.85
C ILE A 34 13.30 -7.73 -32.82
N GLU A 35 14.55 -8.11 -33.07
CA GLU A 35 15.64 -7.12 -33.15
C GLU A 35 15.42 -6.16 -34.32
N ASN A 36 14.98 -6.66 -35.47
CA ASN A 36 14.60 -5.83 -36.61
C ASN A 36 13.41 -4.92 -36.29
N TYR A 37 12.38 -5.44 -35.61
CA TYR A 37 11.25 -4.62 -35.17
C TYR A 37 11.70 -3.53 -34.19
N ILE A 38 12.48 -3.87 -33.15
CA ILE A 38 13.01 -2.91 -32.18
C ILE A 38 13.86 -1.85 -32.88
N PHE A 39 14.70 -2.25 -33.83
CA PHE A 39 15.54 -1.35 -34.61
C PHE A 39 14.70 -0.43 -35.51
N ALA A 40 13.74 -0.99 -36.26
CA ALA A 40 12.82 -0.22 -37.09
C ALA A 40 12.00 0.76 -36.26
N THR A 41 11.40 0.33 -35.14
CA THR A 41 10.68 1.20 -34.21
C THR A 41 11.59 2.27 -33.63
N LYS A 42 12.86 1.98 -33.29
CA LYS A 42 13.82 3.00 -32.85
C LYS A 42 14.08 4.04 -33.94
N ILE A 43 14.21 3.61 -35.21
CA ILE A 43 14.36 4.53 -36.34
C ILE A 43 13.09 5.37 -36.51
N GLU A 44 11.91 4.76 -36.46
CA GLU A 44 10.63 5.47 -36.55
C GLU A 44 10.45 6.48 -35.41
N LEU A 45 10.71 6.08 -34.17
CA LEU A 45 10.72 6.96 -33.01
C LEU A 45 11.75 8.09 -33.16
N GLY A 46 12.93 7.80 -33.74
CA GLY A 46 13.94 8.80 -34.05
C GLY A 46 13.53 9.77 -35.16
N ARG A 47 12.62 9.35 -36.05
CA ARG A 47 12.01 10.20 -37.09
C ARG A 47 10.86 11.05 -36.56
N ILE A 48 10.27 10.67 -35.42
CA ILE A 48 9.29 11.52 -34.74
C ILE A 48 10.02 12.81 -34.36
N HIS A 49 9.63 13.89 -35.03
CA HIS A 49 10.08 15.22 -34.65
C HIS A 49 9.39 15.55 -33.34
N LEU A 50 10.07 15.26 -32.23
CA LEU A 50 9.68 15.79 -30.94
C LEU A 50 9.77 17.30 -31.05
N HIS A 51 8.61 17.95 -31.15
CA HIS A 51 8.56 19.39 -30.93
C HIS A 51 9.21 19.61 -29.57
N LYS A 52 10.27 20.42 -29.53
CA LYS A 52 10.76 20.94 -28.25
C LYS A 52 9.56 21.62 -27.62
N PHE A 53 8.97 20.97 -26.62
CA PHE A 53 7.91 21.58 -25.84
C PHE A 53 8.50 22.89 -25.34
N LYS A 54 7.90 24.00 -25.77
CA LYS A 54 8.13 25.26 -25.08
C LYS A 54 7.63 25.00 -23.68
N ASP A 55 8.55 25.13 -22.75
CA ASP A 55 8.26 25.21 -21.34
C ASP A 55 7.02 26.07 -21.13
N ASN A 56 5.96 25.44 -20.62
CA ASN A 56 4.68 26.11 -20.39
C ASN A 56 4.70 26.94 -19.11
N LEU A 57 5.85 26.98 -18.41
CA LEU A 57 6.08 27.80 -17.25
C LEU A 57 6.93 28.99 -17.62
N THR A 58 6.40 30.17 -17.33
CA THR A 58 7.18 31.41 -17.31
C THR A 58 8.30 31.34 -16.27
N LYS A 59 9.29 32.23 -16.40
CA LYS A 59 10.36 32.37 -15.40
C LYS A 59 9.79 32.64 -14.00
N SER A 60 8.76 33.47 -13.90
CA SER A 60 8.03 33.76 -12.65
C SER A 60 7.38 32.53 -12.05
N GLU A 61 6.70 31.70 -12.85
CA GLU A 61 6.06 30.48 -12.36
C GLU A 61 7.08 29.45 -11.89
N ARG A 62 8.22 29.31 -12.59
CA ARG A 62 9.33 28.45 -12.13
C ARG A 62 9.89 28.92 -10.81
N MET A 63 10.13 30.22 -10.67
CA MET A 63 10.60 30.80 -9.41
C MET A 63 9.57 30.58 -8.28
N ALA A 64 8.27 30.72 -8.57
CA ALA A 64 7.21 30.44 -7.62
C ALA A 64 7.16 28.97 -7.20
N LEU A 65 7.28 28.02 -8.15
CA LEU A 65 7.35 26.58 -7.83
C LEU A 65 8.60 26.24 -7.02
N GLN A 66 9.74 26.85 -7.34
CA GLN A 66 10.97 26.65 -6.58
C GLN A 66 10.82 27.21 -5.15
N SER A 67 10.21 28.39 -5.00
CA SER A 67 9.88 28.97 -3.69
C SER A 67 8.94 28.07 -2.89
N LEU A 68 7.84 27.58 -3.49
CA LEU A 68 6.91 26.64 -2.86
C LEU A 68 7.61 25.34 -2.43
N LYS A 69 8.46 24.77 -3.30
CA LYS A 69 9.21 23.55 -2.99
C LYS A 69 10.21 23.73 -1.84
N GLN A 70 10.77 24.93 -1.69
CA GLN A 70 11.74 25.26 -0.65
C GLN A 70 11.10 25.73 0.66
N ASN A 71 9.82 26.10 0.63
CA ASN A 71 9.08 26.55 1.81
C ASN A 71 8.88 25.39 2.80
N LYS A 72 9.53 25.49 3.97
CA LYS A 72 9.50 24.48 5.03
C LYS A 72 8.30 24.60 5.97
N GLU A 73 7.52 25.67 5.86
CA GLU A 73 6.34 25.96 6.68
C GLU A 73 5.05 25.39 6.09
N ILE A 74 5.11 24.82 4.88
CA ILE A 74 3.96 24.20 4.22
C ILE A 74 4.15 22.70 4.02
N VAL A 75 3.02 21.98 3.94
CA VAL A 75 2.94 20.57 3.59
C VAL A 75 2.07 20.43 2.35
N ILE A 76 2.60 19.78 1.31
CA ILE A 76 1.87 19.51 0.07
C ILE A 76 1.50 18.02 0.06
N LYS A 77 0.21 17.71 0.01
CA LYS A 77 -0.32 16.34 0.02
C LYS A 77 -1.45 16.17 -0.99
N LYS A 78 -1.65 14.93 -1.43
CA LYS A 78 -2.86 14.53 -2.16
C LYS A 78 -4.03 14.48 -1.16
N ALA A 79 -5.20 14.96 -1.58
CA ALA A 79 -6.44 14.82 -0.82
C ALA A 79 -6.84 13.34 -0.69
N ASP A 80 -7.56 13.03 0.39
CA ASP A 80 -8.09 11.70 0.67
C ASP A 80 -9.03 11.19 -0.44
N LYS A 81 -9.82 12.10 -1.02
CA LYS A 81 -10.75 11.85 -2.14
C LYS A 81 -10.49 12.82 -3.28
N ASN A 82 -10.87 12.43 -4.50
CA ASN A 82 -10.89 13.26 -5.72
C ASN A 82 -9.53 13.75 -6.26
N SER A 83 -8.43 13.12 -5.85
CA SER A 83 -7.07 13.36 -6.37
C SER A 83 -6.58 14.81 -6.39
N SER A 84 -7.22 15.71 -5.63
CA SER A 84 -6.83 17.12 -5.56
C SER A 84 -5.50 17.29 -4.80
N THR A 85 -4.73 18.32 -5.17
CA THR A 85 -3.54 18.75 -4.42
C THR A 85 -3.96 19.71 -3.31
N VAL A 86 -3.47 19.47 -2.10
CA VAL A 86 -3.76 20.29 -0.91
C VAL A 86 -2.45 20.85 -0.38
N ILE A 87 -2.43 22.15 -0.13
CA ILE A 87 -1.33 22.86 0.54
C ILE A 87 -1.84 23.22 1.93
N LEU A 88 -1.10 22.81 2.96
CA LEU A 88 -1.44 23.01 4.36
C LEU A 88 -0.34 23.76 5.07
N ASP A 89 -0.71 24.53 6.09
CA ASP A 89 0.22 24.95 7.11
C ASP A 89 0.80 23.73 7.83
N LYS A 90 2.12 23.68 7.99
CA LYS A 90 2.81 22.53 8.56
C LYS A 90 2.52 22.35 10.04
N LYS A 91 2.38 23.45 10.80
CA LYS A 91 2.08 23.39 12.22
C LYS A 91 0.71 22.76 12.44
N ASN A 92 -0.33 23.24 11.73
CA ASN A 92 -1.67 22.68 11.82
C ASN A 92 -1.71 21.20 11.40
N TYR A 93 -0.94 20.83 10.36
CA TYR A 93 -0.82 19.43 9.92
C TYR A 93 -0.19 18.53 11.01
N ILE A 94 0.89 18.99 11.67
CA ILE A 94 1.55 18.24 12.75
C ILE A 94 0.62 18.13 13.96
N GLU A 95 -0.03 19.22 14.36
CA GLU A 95 -1.01 19.22 15.45
C GLU A 95 -2.15 18.23 15.19
N GLN A 96 -2.62 18.12 13.94
CA GLN A 96 -3.64 17.12 13.57
C GLN A 96 -3.15 15.67 13.62
N ALA A 97 -1.86 15.44 13.38
CA ALA A 97 -1.28 14.12 13.49
C ALA A 97 -1.11 13.74 14.96
N LEU A 98 -0.59 14.68 15.76
CA LEU A 98 -0.40 14.49 17.19
C LEU A 98 -1.73 14.33 17.94
N SER A 99 -2.78 15.05 17.56
CA SER A 99 -4.10 14.89 18.18
C SER A 99 -4.68 13.48 18.00
N GLN A 100 -4.32 12.78 16.92
CA GLN A 100 -4.70 11.38 16.69
C GLN A 100 -3.76 10.40 17.40
N LEU A 101 -2.46 10.71 17.48
CA LEU A 101 -1.45 9.85 18.11
C LEU A 101 -1.45 9.93 19.65
N ASN A 102 -1.89 11.05 20.21
CA ASN A 102 -2.01 11.25 21.66
C ASN A 102 -3.27 10.60 22.25
N ASP A 103 -3.87 9.64 21.54
CA ASP A 103 -4.94 8.83 22.05
C ASP A 103 -4.38 7.74 22.97
N GLY A 104 -4.39 7.99 24.28
CA GLY A 104 -3.91 7.07 25.31
C GLY A 104 -4.73 5.79 25.47
N ILE A 105 -5.84 5.62 24.73
CA ILE A 105 -6.60 4.36 24.70
C ILE A 105 -5.94 3.38 23.72
N HIS A 106 -5.48 3.87 22.57
CA HIS A 106 -4.98 3.03 21.47
C HIS A 106 -3.47 3.11 21.26
N TYR A 107 -2.81 4.16 21.75
CA TYR A 107 -1.40 4.41 21.52
C TYR A 107 -0.65 4.67 22.82
N GLU A 108 0.55 4.12 22.89
CA GLU A 108 1.51 4.41 23.95
C GLU A 108 2.79 4.95 23.31
N GLN A 109 3.33 6.03 23.88
CA GLN A 109 4.60 6.59 23.43
C GLN A 109 5.76 5.77 23.99
N ILE A 110 6.54 5.16 23.09
CA ILE A 110 7.79 4.48 23.45
C ILE A 110 8.97 5.45 23.41
N ALA A 111 9.90 5.29 24.36
CA ALA A 111 11.09 6.13 24.45
C ALA A 111 12.14 5.80 23.37
N ILE A 112 12.23 4.53 22.98
CA ILE A 112 13.21 4.01 22.02
C ILE A 112 12.48 3.14 21.00
N SER A 113 12.86 3.25 19.73
CA SER A 113 12.32 2.41 18.66
C SER A 113 12.91 1.00 18.73
N HIS A 114 12.06 -0.02 18.79
CA HIS A 114 12.45 -1.44 18.77
C HIS A 114 12.60 -2.04 17.36
N CYS A 115 12.80 -1.23 16.32
CA CYS A 115 12.79 -1.72 14.93
C CYS A 115 13.87 -2.76 14.63
N THR A 116 15.07 -2.61 15.20
CA THR A 116 16.19 -3.53 14.97
C THR A 116 15.94 -4.85 15.71
N GLU A 117 15.39 -4.78 16.90
CA GLU A 117 15.00 -5.92 17.73
C GLU A 117 13.90 -6.73 17.04
N ILE A 118 12.88 -6.06 16.51
CA ILE A 118 11.81 -6.70 15.73
C ILE A 118 12.40 -7.34 14.46
N TYR A 119 13.30 -6.65 13.75
CA TYR A 119 13.97 -7.23 12.58
C TYR A 119 14.73 -8.52 12.96
N ASN A 120 15.54 -8.49 14.02
CA ASN A 120 16.33 -9.64 14.45
C ASN A 120 15.45 -10.80 14.89
N LEU A 121 14.31 -10.51 15.55
CA LEU A 121 13.32 -11.51 15.91
C LEU A 121 12.75 -12.18 14.65
N ILE A 122 12.29 -11.39 13.68
CA ILE A 122 11.76 -11.91 12.40
C ILE A 122 12.84 -12.71 11.67
N GLU A 123 14.06 -12.20 11.59
CA GLU A 123 15.18 -12.90 10.96
C GLU A 123 15.43 -14.27 11.60
N SER A 124 15.45 -14.33 12.93
CA SER A 124 15.64 -15.60 13.65
C SER A 124 14.53 -16.61 13.36
N LYS A 125 13.27 -16.16 13.35
CA LYS A 125 12.09 -17.00 13.08
C LYS A 125 12.08 -17.50 11.65
N VAL A 126 12.39 -16.64 10.68
CA VAL A 126 12.47 -17.00 9.27
C VAL A 126 13.59 -18.02 9.01
N LYS A 127 14.75 -17.89 9.68
CA LYS A 127 15.83 -18.89 9.60
C LYS A 127 15.38 -20.24 10.17
N ILE A 128 14.71 -20.27 11.31
CA ILE A 128 14.16 -21.51 11.90
C ILE A 128 13.15 -22.17 10.94
N LEU A 129 12.23 -21.39 10.38
CA LEU A 129 11.26 -21.89 9.38
C LEU A 129 11.96 -22.54 8.17
N HIS A 130 13.06 -21.95 7.71
CA HIS A 130 13.84 -22.49 6.61
C HIS A 130 14.59 -23.77 7.01
N GLU A 131 15.26 -23.78 8.16
CA GLU A 131 15.95 -24.96 8.70
C GLU A 131 15.00 -26.16 8.86
N GLN A 132 13.75 -25.89 9.24
CA GLN A 132 12.67 -26.87 9.37
C GLN A 132 11.97 -27.21 8.04
N SER A 133 12.44 -26.67 6.92
CA SER A 133 11.87 -26.86 5.57
C SER A 133 10.39 -26.42 5.44
N HIS A 134 9.96 -25.46 6.24
CA HIS A 134 8.62 -24.86 6.16
C HIS A 134 8.53 -23.74 5.12
N ILE A 135 9.67 -23.18 4.72
CA ILE A 135 9.79 -22.24 3.60
C ILE A 135 10.95 -22.63 2.71
N ASP A 136 10.88 -22.27 1.43
CA ASP A 136 11.95 -22.53 0.46
C ASP A 136 13.02 -21.43 0.41
N ASP A 137 14.10 -21.67 -0.33
CA ASP A 137 15.23 -20.73 -0.49
C ASP A 137 14.82 -19.40 -1.15
N ILE A 138 13.74 -19.40 -1.95
CA ILE A 138 13.27 -18.20 -2.62
C ILE A 138 12.53 -17.31 -1.61
N SER A 139 11.65 -17.92 -0.81
CA SER A 139 10.93 -17.27 0.30
C SER A 139 11.89 -16.72 1.34
N LEU A 140 12.90 -17.50 1.75
CA LEU A 140 13.96 -17.04 2.67
C LEU A 140 14.65 -15.77 2.14
N ARG A 141 15.14 -15.82 0.90
CA ARG A 141 15.83 -14.68 0.27
C ARG A 141 14.95 -13.45 0.17
N TYR A 142 13.66 -13.63 -0.14
CA TYR A 142 12.72 -12.53 -0.21
C TYR A 142 12.42 -11.90 1.16
N LEU A 143 12.19 -12.74 2.17
CA LEU A 143 11.91 -12.30 3.54
C LEU A 143 13.09 -11.54 4.15
N LEU A 144 14.31 -11.92 3.80
CA LEU A 144 15.56 -11.31 4.27
C LEU A 144 16.22 -10.35 3.25
N ASP A 145 15.50 -9.93 2.20
CA ASP A 145 16.01 -9.02 1.16
C ASP A 145 16.31 -7.61 1.71
N THR A 146 15.59 -7.20 2.75
CA THR A 146 15.77 -5.88 3.35
C THR A 146 16.99 -5.87 4.24
N LYS A 147 18.04 -5.18 3.80
CA LYS A 147 19.26 -5.02 4.59
C LYS A 147 18.98 -4.24 5.89
N VAL A 148 19.59 -4.67 6.99
CA VAL A 148 19.44 -4.07 8.34
C VAL A 148 19.66 -2.56 8.31
N GLU A 149 20.68 -2.06 7.60
CA GLU A 149 20.98 -0.63 7.52
C GLU A 149 19.92 0.21 6.81
N LYS A 150 19.00 -0.44 6.07
CA LYS A 150 17.87 0.22 5.40
C LYS A 150 16.58 0.13 6.20
N ILE A 151 16.54 -0.63 7.29
CA ILE A 151 15.35 -0.80 8.13
C ILE A 151 14.97 0.54 8.74
N GLN A 152 13.69 0.89 8.65
CA GLN A 152 13.15 2.17 9.11
C GLN A 152 11.82 1.96 9.83
N VAL A 153 11.59 2.79 10.85
CA VAL A 153 10.29 2.88 11.52
C VAL A 153 9.22 3.25 10.49
N GLY A 154 8.04 2.63 10.59
CA GLY A 154 6.88 3.00 9.80
C GLY A 154 6.59 4.49 9.92
N ARG A 155 6.42 5.17 8.78
CA ARG A 155 6.19 6.63 8.76
C ARG A 155 4.71 6.94 8.68
N LEU A 156 4.16 7.56 9.71
CA LEU A 156 2.81 8.12 9.66
C LEU A 156 2.78 9.37 8.77
N TYR A 157 1.77 9.45 7.91
CA TYR A 157 1.37 10.67 7.24
C TYR A 157 -0.16 10.74 7.13
N LEU A 158 -0.68 11.95 6.97
CA LEU A 158 -2.11 12.19 6.84
C LEU A 158 -2.48 12.50 5.39
N LEU A 159 -3.61 11.95 4.95
CA LEU A 159 -4.30 12.35 3.72
C LEU A 159 -5.45 13.29 4.08
N PRO A 160 -5.43 14.58 3.65
CA PRO A 160 -6.43 15.55 4.08
C PRO A 160 -7.84 15.22 3.56
N LYS A 161 -8.81 15.09 4.46
CA LYS A 161 -10.23 14.85 4.18
C LYS A 161 -10.96 16.17 3.94
N ILE A 162 -10.56 16.92 2.91
CA ILE A 162 -11.16 18.23 2.60
C ILE A 162 -12.69 18.15 2.41
N HIS A 163 -13.22 16.99 2.01
CA HIS A 163 -14.65 16.72 1.85
C HIS A 163 -15.45 16.72 3.17
N LYS A 164 -14.79 16.57 4.32
CA LYS A 164 -15.40 16.60 5.66
C LYS A 164 -15.45 18.01 6.28
N ILE A 165 -14.89 19.02 5.61
CA ILE A 165 -15.03 20.42 6.05
C ILE A 165 -16.49 20.85 5.84
N ASP A 166 -17.09 21.42 6.87
CA ASP A 166 -18.46 21.93 6.86
C ASP A 166 -18.69 22.99 5.76
N LEU A 167 -19.90 23.00 5.19
CA LEU A 167 -20.21 23.87 4.05
C LEU A 167 -20.23 25.35 4.41
N ASN A 168 -20.71 25.70 5.61
CA ASN A 168 -20.72 27.09 6.09
C ASN A 168 -19.29 27.57 6.30
N ILE A 169 -18.44 26.75 6.92
CA ILE A 169 -17.01 27.04 7.07
C ILE A 169 -16.34 27.22 5.70
N ARG A 170 -16.66 26.38 4.71
CA ARG A 170 -16.13 26.56 3.34
C ARG A 170 -16.57 27.89 2.72
N ASN A 171 -17.82 28.28 2.90
CA ASN A 171 -18.35 29.54 2.37
C ASN A 171 -17.71 30.74 3.08
N GLU A 172 -17.53 30.67 4.40
CA GLU A 172 -16.83 31.68 5.18
C GLU A 172 -15.37 31.84 4.75
N ILE A 173 -14.65 30.73 4.55
CA ILE A 173 -13.26 30.74 4.03
C ILE A 173 -13.16 31.46 2.67
N ARG A 174 -14.17 31.31 1.80
CA ARG A 174 -14.18 31.98 0.49
C ARG A 174 -14.25 33.49 0.62
N SER A 175 -15.00 33.99 1.61
CA SER A 175 -15.14 35.42 1.88
C SER A 175 -14.03 35.98 2.77
N ASN A 176 -13.45 35.18 3.66
CA ASN A 176 -12.32 35.54 4.52
C ASN A 176 -11.30 34.40 4.60
N LYS A 177 -10.19 34.54 3.86
CA LYS A 177 -9.12 33.53 3.80
C LYS A 177 -8.33 33.39 5.10
N GLU A 178 -8.36 34.37 6.00
CA GLU A 178 -7.66 34.28 7.29
C GLU A 178 -8.25 33.17 8.18
N LEU A 179 -9.52 32.83 7.98
CA LEU A 179 -10.18 31.74 8.68
C LEU A 179 -9.57 30.36 8.37
N LEU A 180 -8.85 30.20 7.25
CA LEU A 180 -8.14 28.95 6.94
C LEU A 180 -7.17 28.54 8.04
N GLN A 181 -6.56 29.51 8.74
CA GLN A 181 -5.61 29.23 9.81
C GLN A 181 -6.28 28.61 11.04
N ARG A 182 -7.59 28.82 11.21
CA ARG A 182 -8.39 28.35 12.36
C ARG A 182 -9.13 27.05 12.09
N VAL A 183 -9.08 26.54 10.85
CA VAL A 183 -9.84 25.36 10.45
C VAL A 183 -8.92 24.14 10.45
N GLN A 184 -9.15 23.27 11.42
CA GLN A 184 -8.49 21.97 11.47
C GLN A 184 -9.08 21.05 10.40
N ILE A 185 -8.27 20.62 9.43
CA ILE A 185 -8.71 19.70 8.39
C ILE A 185 -8.45 18.27 8.86
N PRO A 186 -9.49 17.42 9.03
CA PRO A 186 -9.29 16.04 9.43
C PRO A 186 -8.40 15.31 8.41
N GLY A 187 -7.46 14.53 8.90
CA GLY A 187 -6.58 13.71 8.06
C GLY A 187 -6.87 12.23 8.24
N ARG A 188 -6.91 11.45 7.15
CA ARG A 188 -6.85 9.98 7.27
C ARG A 188 -5.42 9.59 7.64
N PRO A 189 -5.19 8.91 8.78
CA PRO A 189 -3.87 8.40 9.11
C PRO A 189 -3.49 7.28 8.15
N THR A 190 -2.24 7.28 7.70
CA THR A 190 -1.68 6.22 6.84
C THR A 190 -0.24 5.99 7.25
N ILE A 191 0.12 4.72 7.46
CA ILE A 191 1.48 4.32 7.82
C ILE A 191 2.16 3.76 6.59
N SER A 192 3.28 4.36 6.19
CA SER A 192 4.17 3.77 5.20
C SER A 192 5.07 2.75 5.89
N LEU A 193 4.90 1.47 5.55
CA LEU A 193 5.72 0.37 6.03
C LEU A 193 6.91 0.06 5.11
N CYS A 194 7.22 0.91 4.14
CA CYS A 194 8.35 0.70 3.22
C CYS A 194 9.68 0.65 3.99
N ASN A 195 10.43 -0.43 3.78
CA ASN A 195 11.63 -0.83 4.50
C ASN A 195 11.42 -0.98 6.01
N SER A 196 10.19 -1.23 6.48
CA SER A 196 9.95 -1.59 7.88
C SER A 196 10.27 -3.07 8.11
N PRO A 197 10.59 -3.48 9.35
CA PRO A 197 10.91 -4.89 9.63
C PRO A 197 9.74 -5.83 9.30
N ILE A 198 8.50 -5.33 9.32
CA ILE A 198 7.29 -6.12 9.08
C ILE A 198 6.80 -6.12 7.62
N GLU A 199 7.46 -5.39 6.70
CA GLU A 199 6.95 -5.24 5.32
C GLU A 199 6.86 -6.59 4.58
N ARG A 200 7.96 -7.34 4.58
CA ARG A 200 8.08 -8.59 3.82
C ARG A 200 7.29 -9.72 4.46
N ILE A 201 7.35 -9.83 5.79
CA ILE A 201 6.59 -10.84 6.51
C ILE A 201 5.08 -10.58 6.39
N GLY A 202 4.64 -9.30 6.40
CA GLY A 202 3.26 -8.93 6.14
C GLY A 202 2.80 -9.33 4.72
N GLN A 203 3.64 -9.10 3.70
CA GLN A 203 3.37 -9.56 2.32
C GLN A 203 3.31 -11.09 2.23
N PHE A 204 4.15 -11.79 3.00
CA PHE A 204 4.17 -13.24 3.07
C PHE A 204 2.90 -13.81 3.70
N ILE A 205 2.45 -13.28 4.83
CA ILE A 205 1.20 -13.67 5.49
C ILE A 205 0.00 -13.34 4.59
N ASP A 206 -0.04 -12.15 4.00
CA ASP A 206 -1.12 -11.71 3.12
C ASP A 206 -1.32 -12.67 1.95
N TYR A 207 -0.24 -13.19 1.35
CA TYR A 207 -0.33 -14.20 0.29
C TYR A 207 -1.18 -15.42 0.69
N PHE A 208 -1.03 -15.92 1.92
CA PHE A 208 -1.78 -17.08 2.39
C PHE A 208 -3.22 -16.73 2.77
N LEU A 209 -3.45 -15.53 3.34
CA LEU A 209 -4.79 -15.11 3.79
C LEU A 209 -5.70 -14.61 2.65
N GLN A 210 -5.13 -13.96 1.63
CA GLN A 210 -5.90 -13.34 0.54
C GLN A 210 -6.88 -14.27 -0.17
N PRO A 211 -6.52 -15.51 -0.55
CA PRO A 211 -7.47 -16.41 -1.19
C PRO A 211 -8.67 -16.74 -0.31
N ILE A 212 -8.47 -16.81 1.00
CA ILE A 212 -9.52 -17.15 1.96
C ILE A 212 -10.45 -15.96 2.17
N VAL A 213 -9.89 -14.74 2.24
CA VAL A 213 -10.67 -13.50 2.30
C VAL A 213 -11.60 -13.37 1.09
N ARG A 214 -11.14 -13.73 -0.10
CA ARG A 214 -11.94 -13.69 -1.34
C ARG A 214 -13.10 -14.69 -1.37
N GLN A 215 -13.05 -15.73 -0.54
CA GLN A 215 -14.12 -16.72 -0.42
C GLN A 215 -15.19 -16.32 0.60
N LEU A 216 -14.99 -15.22 1.35
CA LEU A 216 -15.98 -14.75 2.31
C LEU A 216 -17.22 -14.22 1.58
N TRP A 217 -18.41 -14.55 2.08
CA TRP A 217 -19.66 -14.07 1.50
C TRP A 217 -19.80 -12.53 1.57
N THR A 218 -19.11 -11.88 2.51
CA THR A 218 -19.02 -10.42 2.64
C THR A 218 -18.02 -9.77 1.69
N PHE A 219 -17.17 -10.56 1.02
CA PHE A 219 -16.16 -10.03 0.11
C PHE A 219 -16.80 -9.18 -0.98
N THR A 220 -16.19 -8.02 -1.21
CA THR A 220 -16.58 -7.04 -2.23
C THR A 220 -15.30 -6.47 -2.81
N GLN A 221 -15.08 -6.70 -4.11
CA GLN A 221 -13.84 -6.32 -4.77
C GLN A 221 -13.79 -4.83 -5.10
N ASP A 222 -14.85 -4.31 -5.70
CA ASP A 222 -14.93 -2.94 -6.21
C ASP A 222 -16.40 -2.48 -6.29
N THR A 223 -16.60 -1.22 -6.69
CA THR A 223 -17.93 -0.61 -6.81
C THR A 223 -18.81 -1.36 -7.81
N THR A 224 -18.26 -1.82 -8.92
CA THR A 224 -19.02 -2.56 -9.95
C THR A 224 -19.47 -3.90 -9.42
N PHE A 225 -18.58 -4.62 -8.71
CA PHE A 225 -18.91 -5.88 -8.05
C PHE A 225 -20.03 -5.71 -7.01
N LEU A 226 -19.99 -4.62 -6.24
CA LEU A 226 -21.03 -4.31 -5.25
C LEU A 226 -22.39 -4.03 -5.91
N ILE A 227 -22.42 -3.19 -6.94
CA ILE A 227 -23.66 -2.86 -7.67
C ILE A 227 -24.28 -4.14 -8.23
N ASN A 228 -23.48 -4.97 -8.92
CA ASN A 228 -23.95 -6.25 -9.47
C ASN A 228 -24.49 -7.20 -8.38
N LYS A 229 -23.94 -7.14 -7.16
CA LYS A 229 -24.41 -7.95 -6.03
C LYS A 229 -25.75 -7.45 -5.50
N ILE A 230 -25.92 -6.12 -5.37
CA ILE A 230 -27.14 -5.49 -4.87
C ILE A 230 -28.29 -5.63 -5.87
N GLU A 231 -28.04 -5.43 -7.17
CA GLU A 231 -29.06 -5.53 -8.22
C GLU A 231 -29.68 -6.94 -8.35
N ARG A 232 -29.02 -7.95 -7.80
CA ARG A 232 -29.52 -9.34 -7.76
C ARG A 232 -30.34 -9.66 -6.51
N ILE A 233 -30.43 -8.73 -5.55
CA ILE A 233 -31.18 -8.94 -4.30
C ILE A 233 -32.64 -8.59 -4.56
N GLU A 234 -33.53 -9.58 -4.50
CA GLU A 234 -34.97 -9.35 -4.42
C GLU A 234 -35.35 -8.98 -2.98
N ALA A 235 -35.76 -7.73 -2.79
CA ALA A 235 -36.14 -7.20 -1.49
C ALA A 235 -37.65 -7.45 -1.20
N PRO A 236 -38.02 -8.03 -0.05
CA PRO A 236 -39.42 -8.13 0.37
C PRO A 236 -40.09 -6.76 0.57
N ASP A 237 -41.42 -6.70 0.49
CA ASP A 237 -42.21 -5.45 0.56
C ASP A 237 -42.06 -4.67 1.89
N ASN A 238 -41.46 -5.27 2.93
CA ASN A 238 -41.32 -4.70 4.27
C ASN A 238 -39.87 -4.71 4.77
N VAL A 239 -38.91 -4.28 3.94
CA VAL A 239 -37.51 -4.13 4.36
C VAL A 239 -37.08 -2.68 4.49
N MET A 240 -36.21 -2.43 5.47
CA MET A 240 -35.51 -1.16 5.64
C MET A 240 -34.05 -1.33 5.24
N LEU A 241 -33.56 -0.44 4.40
CA LEU A 241 -32.13 -0.33 4.14
C LEU A 241 -31.47 0.46 5.26
N ALA A 242 -30.47 -0.15 5.91
CA ALA A 242 -29.64 0.51 6.90
C ALA A 242 -28.19 0.61 6.38
N THR A 243 -27.54 1.74 6.65
CA THR A 243 -26.14 1.97 6.33
C THR A 243 -25.37 2.31 7.59
N PHE A 244 -24.23 1.64 7.79
CA PHE A 244 -23.35 1.86 8.93
C PHE A 244 -21.96 2.24 8.43
N ASP A 245 -21.32 3.20 9.12
CA ASP A 245 -19.92 3.55 8.91
C ASP A 245 -19.12 3.07 10.13
N ILE A 246 -18.07 2.30 9.90
CA ILE A 246 -17.20 1.81 10.97
C ILE A 246 -16.09 2.84 11.18
N SER A 247 -16.03 3.41 12.38
CA SER A 247 -14.93 4.28 12.80
C SER A 247 -13.74 3.48 13.31
N SER A 248 -12.53 3.95 13.00
CA SER A 248 -11.28 3.47 13.63
C SER A 248 -11.02 1.95 13.50
N MET A 249 -11.31 1.38 12.33
CA MET A 249 -11.16 -0.06 12.08
C MET A 249 -9.75 -0.63 12.33
N TYR A 250 -8.70 0.17 12.23
CA TYR A 250 -7.32 -0.33 12.43
C TYR A 250 -6.88 -0.41 13.89
N THR A 251 -7.52 0.33 14.81
CA THR A 251 -7.09 0.43 16.21
C THR A 251 -7.97 -0.36 17.17
N ASN A 252 -9.10 -0.87 16.71
CA ASN A 252 -10.11 -1.53 17.54
C ASN A 252 -10.10 -3.08 17.52
N PRO A 253 -9.70 -3.77 16.44
CA PRO A 253 -9.64 -5.23 16.46
C PRO A 253 -8.65 -5.70 17.53
N SER A 254 -9.07 -6.60 18.41
CA SER A 254 -8.16 -7.19 19.39
C SER A 254 -7.23 -8.19 18.69
N HIS A 255 -5.98 -8.26 19.15
CA HIS A 255 -5.00 -9.19 18.58
C HIS A 255 -5.46 -10.65 18.75
N GLU A 256 -6.09 -10.98 19.88
CA GLU A 256 -6.66 -12.30 20.15
C GLU A 256 -7.77 -12.67 19.16
N GLU A 257 -8.69 -11.76 18.84
CA GLU A 257 -9.74 -12.01 17.84
C GLU A 257 -9.15 -12.21 16.44
N ILE A 258 -8.09 -11.48 16.08
CA ILE A 258 -7.40 -11.67 14.79
C ILE A 258 -6.80 -13.07 14.72
N ILE A 259 -6.05 -13.48 15.75
CA ILE A 259 -5.47 -14.83 15.83
C ILE A 259 -6.57 -15.89 15.76
N GLN A 260 -7.65 -15.72 16.52
CA GLN A 260 -8.76 -16.66 16.55
C GLN A 260 -9.49 -16.74 15.20
N ALA A 261 -9.63 -15.62 14.49
CA ALA A 261 -10.22 -15.59 13.15
C ALA A 261 -9.37 -16.39 12.15
N VAL A 262 -8.04 -16.25 12.19
CA VAL A 262 -7.13 -17.03 11.34
C VAL A 262 -7.14 -18.51 11.75
N TYR A 263 -7.17 -18.80 13.05
CA TYR A 263 -7.30 -20.17 13.56
C TYR A 263 -8.57 -20.85 13.04
N ASN A 264 -9.72 -20.17 13.11
CA ASN A 264 -11.00 -20.68 12.62
C ASN A 264 -11.00 -20.86 11.09
N ALA A 265 -10.24 -20.02 10.38
CA ALA A 265 -10.08 -20.12 8.93
C ALA A 265 -9.09 -21.22 8.51
N TRP A 266 -8.28 -21.77 9.44
CA TRP A 266 -7.20 -22.71 9.15
C TRP A 266 -7.61 -23.90 8.26
N PRO A 267 -8.78 -24.55 8.45
CA PRO A 267 -9.23 -25.63 7.56
C PRO A 267 -9.35 -25.20 6.09
N LYS A 268 -9.66 -23.93 5.82
CA LYS A 268 -9.71 -23.38 4.47
C LYS A 268 -8.32 -23.08 3.91
N LEU A 269 -7.39 -22.64 4.77
CA LEU A 269 -5.99 -22.44 4.37
C LEU A 269 -5.38 -23.76 3.91
N ILE A 270 -5.46 -24.82 4.72
CA ILE A 270 -4.88 -26.12 4.37
C ILE A 270 -5.49 -26.76 3.11
N ALA A 271 -6.75 -26.45 2.82
CA ALA A 271 -7.45 -26.96 1.65
C ALA A 271 -7.12 -26.19 0.36
N TYR A 272 -6.50 -25.02 0.47
CA TYR A 272 -6.17 -24.19 -0.68
C TYR A 272 -4.86 -24.66 -1.35
N ASN A 273 -4.85 -24.68 -2.69
CA ASN A 273 -3.69 -25.09 -3.46
C ASN A 273 -2.74 -23.90 -3.69
N TYR A 274 -1.81 -23.68 -2.76
CA TYR A 274 -0.79 -22.63 -2.88
C TYR A 274 0.35 -23.04 -3.84
N ALA A 275 1.03 -22.05 -4.39
CA ALA A 275 2.22 -22.25 -5.22
C ALA A 275 3.47 -22.64 -4.41
N ILE A 276 3.43 -22.41 -3.10
CA ILE A 276 4.48 -22.74 -2.13
C ILE A 276 3.84 -23.40 -0.91
N PRO A 277 4.62 -24.18 -0.12
CA PRO A 277 4.10 -24.78 1.10
C PRO A 277 3.56 -23.73 2.08
N LEU A 278 2.38 -24.01 2.66
CA LEU A 278 1.85 -23.28 3.80
C LEU A 278 2.66 -23.67 5.06
N PRO A 279 3.26 -22.72 5.79
CA PRO A 279 3.91 -23.03 7.07
C PRO A 279 2.94 -23.68 8.07
N PRO A 280 3.43 -24.50 9.00
CA PRO A 280 2.56 -25.11 9.99
C PRO A 280 1.90 -24.06 10.88
N ARG A 281 0.76 -24.45 11.46
CA ARG A 281 -0.18 -23.51 12.08
C ARG A 281 0.42 -22.65 13.17
N ASN A 282 1.15 -23.27 14.09
CA ASN A 282 1.63 -22.55 15.26
C ASN A 282 2.67 -21.51 14.85
N GLU A 283 3.59 -21.91 13.97
CA GLU A 283 4.61 -21.04 13.40
C GLU A 283 3.99 -19.93 12.55
N PHE A 284 2.94 -20.22 11.77
CA PHE A 284 2.22 -19.20 11.01
C PHE A 284 1.53 -18.18 11.92
N LEU A 285 0.86 -18.65 12.99
CA LEU A 285 0.19 -17.77 13.95
C LEU A 285 1.18 -16.93 14.75
N GLU A 286 2.40 -17.41 15.00
CA GLU A 286 3.47 -16.62 15.63
C GLU A 286 3.99 -15.47 14.75
N LEU A 287 3.70 -15.49 13.44
CA LEU A 287 4.09 -14.41 12.52
C LEU A 287 3.06 -13.27 12.47
N LEU A 288 1.84 -13.47 12.98
CA LEU A 288 0.75 -12.47 13.02
C LEU A 288 0.95 -11.46 14.14
#